data_AF-A0A1L8R533-F1
#
_entry.id   AF-A0A1L8R533-F1
#
_cell.length_a   1.000
_cell.length_b   1.000
_cell.length_c   1.000
_cell.angle_alpha   90.00
_cell.angle_beta   90.00
_cell.angle_gamma   90.00
#
_symmetry.space_group_name_H-M   'P 1'
#
loop_
_entity.id
_entity.type
_entity.pdbx_description
1 polymer ?
#
loop_
_entity_poly.entity_id
_entity_poly.type
_entity_poly.pdbx_seq_one_letter_code
_entity_poly.pdbx_strand_id
1 'polypeptide(L)'
;MSVSQFKSWQKCPAATLAKLKGDWQPTSNPTALLVGNYVHSYFESKEAHEAFLEENKAAIFKKNGSERAEFVQAINMIEALEYDDFFNFLYQGEKEVIVTGELYGAEWKGKIDCLNVEEGYFVDLKTTKDIRQGIWSEKYRTRVSFVEDYGYLIQMGIYRQLLEMRYRKPFEAFIVAVSKQDPPDKEAIRIDSWRYESELLEVKHDVPEILRMKYGEQAPRRCGHCEYCRKTKQLSDFVEVGDLLDSRG
;
A
#
# COMPACT_ATOMS: atom_id res chain seq x y z
N MET A 1 -14.33 -1.31 3.02
CA MET A 1 -13.23 -1.62 2.08
C MET A 1 -12.07 -0.67 2.38
N SER A 2 -10.83 -1.13 2.30
CA SER A 2 -9.65 -0.24 2.20
C SER A 2 -8.89 -0.59 0.93
N VAL A 3 -8.04 0.30 0.42
CA VAL A 3 -7.23 0.02 -0.77
C VAL A 3 -6.32 -1.19 -0.56
N SER A 4 -5.75 -1.36 0.64
CA SER A 4 -4.97 -2.54 1.00
C SER A 4 -5.79 -3.84 0.96
N GLN A 5 -7.04 -3.79 1.45
CA GLN A 5 -7.97 -4.92 1.38
C GLN A 5 -8.39 -5.21 -0.06
N PHE A 6 -8.71 -4.19 -0.87
CA PHE A 6 -9.06 -4.36 -2.28
C PHE A 6 -7.92 -5.04 -3.06
N LYS A 7 -6.68 -4.56 -2.92
CA LYS A 7 -5.50 -5.19 -3.55
C LYS A 7 -5.28 -6.63 -3.08
N SER A 8 -5.60 -6.97 -1.83
CA SER A 8 -5.48 -8.36 -1.37
C SER A 8 -6.54 -9.26 -2.02
N TRP A 9 -7.77 -8.76 -2.20
CA TRP A 9 -8.81 -9.45 -2.94
C TRP A 9 -8.40 -9.72 -4.39
N GLN A 10 -7.79 -8.75 -5.08
CA GLN A 10 -7.29 -8.95 -6.44
C GLN A 10 -6.20 -10.06 -6.51
N LYS A 11 -5.33 -10.15 -5.49
CA LYS A 11 -4.27 -11.16 -5.44
C LYS A 11 -4.79 -12.57 -5.18
N CYS A 12 -5.67 -12.73 -4.18
CA CYS A 12 -6.27 -14.02 -3.86
C CYS A 12 -7.50 -13.81 -2.97
N PRO A 13 -8.72 -13.93 -3.52
CA PRO A 13 -9.95 -13.79 -2.76
C PRO A 13 -10.05 -14.77 -1.59
N ALA A 14 -9.65 -16.03 -1.78
CA ALA A 14 -9.74 -17.05 -0.74
C ALA A 14 -8.82 -16.77 0.45
N ALA A 15 -7.58 -16.36 0.19
CA ALA A 15 -6.64 -15.98 1.25
C ALA A 15 -7.11 -14.72 1.99
N THR A 16 -7.66 -13.74 1.25
CA THR A 16 -8.22 -12.53 1.85
C THR A 16 -9.42 -12.84 2.73
N LEU A 17 -10.38 -13.64 2.26
CA LEU A 17 -11.55 -14.02 3.05
C LEU A 17 -11.14 -14.79 4.31
N ALA A 18 -10.23 -15.76 4.20
CA ALA A 18 -9.73 -16.51 5.34
C ALA A 18 -9.04 -15.60 6.38
N LYS A 19 -8.26 -14.61 5.91
CA LYS A 19 -7.65 -13.60 6.80
C LYS A 19 -8.71 -12.75 7.51
N LEU A 20 -9.77 -12.35 6.82
CA LEU A 20 -10.85 -11.55 7.41
C LEU A 20 -11.69 -12.34 8.41
N LYS A 21 -11.83 -13.65 8.23
CA LYS A 21 -12.50 -14.55 9.18
C LYS A 21 -11.63 -14.93 10.38
N GLY A 22 -10.32 -14.73 10.30
CA GLY A 22 -9.36 -15.15 11.32
C GLY A 22 -8.88 -16.60 11.17
N ASP A 23 -9.33 -17.31 10.12
CA ASP A 23 -8.97 -18.71 9.85
C ASP A 23 -7.48 -18.88 9.47
N TRP A 24 -6.84 -17.81 9.01
CA TRP A 24 -5.44 -17.82 8.58
C TRP A 24 -4.79 -16.44 8.73
N GLN A 25 -3.50 -16.41 9.07
CA GLN A 25 -2.66 -15.22 9.03
C GLN A 25 -1.36 -15.53 8.26
N PRO A 26 -0.83 -14.56 7.49
CA PRO A 26 0.45 -14.72 6.80
C PRO A 26 1.61 -14.84 7.79
N THR A 27 2.61 -15.66 7.43
CA THR A 27 3.83 -15.86 8.24
C THR A 27 5.01 -14.99 7.77
N SER A 28 4.80 -14.12 6.78
CA SER A 28 5.84 -13.30 6.18
C SER A 28 6.52 -12.36 7.19
N ASN A 29 7.84 -12.19 7.05
CA ASN A 29 8.62 -11.26 7.86
C ASN A 29 8.08 -9.81 7.74
N PRO A 30 7.65 -9.17 8.85
CA PRO A 30 7.10 -7.82 8.83
C PRO A 30 8.15 -6.70 8.71
N THR A 31 9.46 -6.99 8.68
CA THR A 31 10.53 -5.96 8.71
C THR A 31 10.31 -4.85 7.68
N ALA A 32 9.95 -5.17 6.43
CA ALA A 32 9.76 -4.15 5.40
C ALA A 32 8.60 -3.18 5.72
N LEU A 33 7.53 -3.69 6.35
CA LEU A 33 6.40 -2.87 6.82
C LEU A 33 6.80 -2.03 8.04
N LEU A 34 7.56 -2.62 8.97
CA LEU A 34 8.08 -1.91 10.14
C LEU A 34 9.02 -0.76 9.77
N VAL A 35 9.91 -0.96 8.79
CA VAL A 35 10.78 0.10 8.28
C VAL A 35 9.96 1.25 7.68
N GLY A 36 8.93 0.93 6.90
CA GLY A 36 8.01 1.96 6.40
C GLY A 36 7.37 2.74 7.54
N ASN A 37 6.71 2.03 8.46
CA ASN A 37 6.01 2.65 9.60
C ASN A 37 6.94 3.45 10.53
N TYR A 38 8.22 3.08 10.64
CA TYR A 38 9.23 3.86 11.35
C TYR A 38 9.35 5.26 10.74
N VAL A 39 9.46 5.35 9.42
CA VAL A 39 9.53 6.64 8.69
C VAL A 39 8.20 7.41 8.81
N HIS A 40 7.05 6.76 8.61
CA HIS A 40 5.74 7.44 8.72
C HIS A 40 5.50 8.00 10.11
N SER A 41 5.74 7.21 11.16
CA SER A 41 5.52 7.64 12.55
C SER A 41 6.38 8.84 12.94
N TYR A 42 7.61 8.93 12.42
CA TYR A 42 8.47 10.10 12.60
C TYR A 42 7.84 11.38 12.02
N PHE A 43 7.30 11.31 10.81
CA PHE A 43 6.66 12.45 10.13
C PHE A 43 5.20 12.70 10.56
N GLU A 44 4.60 11.80 11.34
CA GLU A 44 3.29 11.97 11.96
C GLU A 44 3.38 12.90 13.17
N SER A 45 4.16 12.51 14.18
CA SER A 45 4.42 13.32 15.38
C SER A 45 5.50 12.65 16.24
N LYS A 46 6.10 13.42 17.15
CA LYS A 46 7.04 12.87 18.14
C LYS A 46 6.39 11.78 18.98
N GLU A 47 5.16 12.00 19.43
CA GLU A 47 4.42 11.06 20.27
C GLU A 47 4.10 9.76 19.53
N ALA A 48 3.69 9.84 18.25
CA ALA A 48 3.44 8.66 17.43
C ALA A 48 4.72 7.85 17.19
N HIS A 49 5.85 8.53 16.97
CA HIS A 49 7.13 7.88 16.79
C HIS A 49 7.58 7.16 18.07
N GLU A 50 7.52 7.82 19.23
CA GLU A 50 7.86 7.21 20.52
C GLU A 50 6.99 5.99 20.84
N ALA A 51 5.68 6.06 20.58
CA ALA A 51 4.77 4.93 20.74
C ALA A 51 5.15 3.76 19.81
N PHE A 52 5.45 4.06 18.54
CA PHE A 52 5.87 3.04 17.57
C PHE A 52 7.17 2.33 18.00
N LEU A 53 8.14 3.09 18.51
CA LEU A 53 9.41 2.54 19.00
C LEU A 53 9.22 1.58 20.18
N GLU A 54 8.36 1.93 21.15
CA GLU A 54 8.13 1.08 22.33
C GLU A 54 7.34 -0.18 21.96
N GLU A 55 6.29 -0.06 21.13
CA GLU A 55 5.50 -1.21 20.65
C GLU A 55 6.35 -2.21 19.85
N ASN A 56 7.37 -1.74 19.12
CA ASN A 56 8.17 -2.54 18.20
C ASN A 56 9.62 -2.73 18.66
N LYS A 57 9.92 -2.43 19.93
CA LYS A 57 11.26 -2.40 20.50
C LYS A 57 12.09 -3.65 20.23
N ALA A 58 11.50 -4.85 20.37
CA ALA A 58 12.19 -6.12 20.15
C ALA A 58 12.58 -6.36 18.68
N ALA A 59 11.82 -5.78 17.75
CA ALA A 59 12.11 -5.84 16.33
C ALA A 59 13.12 -4.77 15.91
N ILE A 60 13.08 -3.58 16.52
CA ILE A 60 13.91 -2.41 16.16
C ILE A 60 15.31 -2.49 16.76
N PHE A 61 15.40 -2.80 18.05
CA PHE A 61 16.67 -2.74 18.79
C PHE A 61 17.32 -4.12 18.93
N LYS A 62 18.64 -4.10 18.95
CA LYS A 62 19.49 -5.23 19.36
C LYS A 62 19.58 -5.27 20.89
N LYS A 63 20.09 -6.37 21.43
CA LYS A 63 20.29 -6.55 22.88
C LYS A 63 21.22 -5.51 23.52
N ASN A 64 22.13 -4.93 22.75
CA ASN A 64 23.06 -3.88 23.19
C ASN A 64 22.46 -2.46 23.10
N GLY A 65 21.17 -2.34 22.77
CA GLY A 65 20.48 -1.05 22.65
C GLY A 65 20.66 -0.34 21.32
N SER A 66 21.53 -0.81 20.41
CA SER A 66 21.64 -0.20 19.08
C SER A 66 20.58 -0.72 18.12
N GLU A 67 20.19 0.11 17.15
CA GLU A 67 19.21 -0.28 16.14
C GLU A 67 19.74 -1.36 15.19
N ARG A 68 18.81 -2.14 14.61
CA ARG A 68 19.12 -3.06 13.51
C ARG A 68 19.36 -2.26 12.21
N ALA A 69 20.12 -2.86 11.30
CA ALA A 69 20.61 -2.18 10.10
C ALA A 69 19.47 -1.61 9.25
N GLU A 70 18.33 -2.30 9.22
CA GLU A 70 17.14 -1.88 8.50
C GLU A 70 16.52 -0.59 9.05
N PHE A 71 16.67 -0.31 10.35
CA PHE A 71 16.17 0.92 10.99
C PHE A 71 17.20 2.05 10.97
N VAL A 72 18.49 1.72 11.00
CA VAL A 72 19.55 2.70 10.66
C VAL A 72 19.33 3.26 9.24
N GLN A 73 18.98 2.39 8.28
CA GLN A 73 18.58 2.84 6.96
C GLN A 73 17.31 3.71 6.98
N ALA A 74 16.36 3.46 7.87
CA ALA A 74 15.18 4.29 8.03
C ALA A 74 15.51 5.70 8.54
N ILE A 75 16.46 5.81 9.48
CA ILE A 75 16.99 7.10 9.94
C ILE A 75 17.60 7.87 8.77
N ASN A 76 18.43 7.23 7.94
CA ASN A 76 19.00 7.91 6.78
C ASN A 76 17.92 8.42 5.80
N MET A 77 16.83 7.67 5.62
CA MET A 77 15.68 8.11 4.81
C MET A 77 14.97 9.32 5.44
N ILE A 78 14.81 9.33 6.77
CA ILE A 78 14.24 10.46 7.51
C ILE A 78 15.12 11.70 7.32
N GLU A 79 16.41 11.61 7.59
CA GLU A 79 17.35 12.74 7.44
C GLU A 79 17.34 13.29 6.00
N ALA A 80 17.32 12.39 5.00
CA ALA A 80 17.26 12.80 3.61
C ALA A 80 16.01 13.65 3.28
N LEU A 81 14.89 13.43 3.95
CA LEU A 81 13.65 14.20 3.77
C LEU A 81 13.60 15.43 4.70
N GLU A 82 14.03 15.29 5.95
CA GLU A 82 14.01 16.36 6.97
C GLU A 82 14.84 17.58 6.53
N TYR A 83 15.97 17.35 5.87
CA TYR A 83 16.82 18.43 5.34
C TYR A 83 16.45 18.88 3.91
N ASP A 84 15.29 18.47 3.38
CA ASP A 84 14.82 18.88 2.06
C ASP A 84 13.79 20.01 2.13
N ASP A 85 14.17 21.20 1.63
CA ASP A 85 13.30 22.38 1.67
C ASP A 85 11.98 22.19 0.91
N PHE A 86 12.00 21.45 -0.21
CA PHE A 86 10.78 21.24 -1.00
C PHE A 86 9.84 20.24 -0.33
N PHE A 87 10.38 19.18 0.28
CA PHE A 87 9.59 18.28 1.12
C PHE A 87 8.94 19.04 2.27
N ASN A 88 9.71 19.85 3.00
CA ASN A 88 9.21 20.63 4.14
C ASN A 88 8.18 21.68 3.74
N PHE A 89 8.28 22.25 2.54
CA PHE A 89 7.26 23.13 1.97
C PHE A 89 5.98 22.36 1.62
N LEU A 90 6.10 21.18 1.00
CA LEU A 90 4.96 20.40 0.56
C LEU A 90 4.22 19.72 1.73
N TYR A 91 4.95 19.24 2.73
CA TYR A 91 4.45 18.35 3.78
C TYR A 91 3.92 19.11 5.02
N GLN A 92 3.08 20.14 4.82
CA GLN A 92 2.60 21.06 5.89
C GLN A 92 1.11 20.88 6.30
N GLY A 93 0.49 19.77 5.91
CA GLY A 93 -0.92 19.47 6.23
C GLY A 93 -1.15 18.69 7.53
N GLU A 94 -2.43 18.49 7.86
CA GLU A 94 -2.89 17.63 8.96
C GLU A 94 -2.40 16.20 8.73
N LYS A 95 -1.81 15.59 9.77
CA LYS A 95 -1.19 14.26 9.67
C LYS A 95 -2.19 13.16 9.89
N GLU A 96 -2.04 12.07 9.14
CA GLU A 96 -2.71 10.79 9.38
C GLU A 96 -4.24 10.86 9.39
N VAL A 97 -4.80 11.68 8.50
CA VAL A 97 -6.23 11.95 8.41
C VAL A 97 -6.99 10.73 7.91
N ILE A 98 -8.00 10.32 8.67
CA ILE A 98 -8.96 9.30 8.25
C ILE A 98 -9.98 9.90 7.29
N VAL A 99 -10.12 9.27 6.14
CA VAL A 99 -11.16 9.59 5.15
C VAL A 99 -12.06 8.39 4.92
N THR A 100 -13.36 8.62 4.86
CA THR A 100 -14.37 7.60 4.61
C THR A 100 -15.40 8.11 3.61
N GLY A 101 -16.10 7.19 2.96
CA GLY A 101 -17.19 7.50 2.03
C GLY A 101 -17.59 6.27 1.21
N GLU A 102 -18.71 6.36 0.51
CA GLU A 102 -19.21 5.26 -0.32
C GLU A 102 -18.75 5.43 -1.77
N LEU A 103 -18.11 4.40 -2.33
CA LEU A 103 -17.73 4.34 -3.74
C LEU A 103 -17.98 2.93 -4.28
N TYR A 104 -18.59 2.86 -5.47
CA TYR A 104 -18.81 1.60 -6.20
C TYR A 104 -19.58 0.53 -5.40
N GLY A 105 -20.52 0.96 -4.53
CA GLY A 105 -21.33 0.07 -3.71
C GLY A 105 -20.63 -0.49 -2.46
N ALA A 106 -19.47 0.05 -2.08
CA ALA A 106 -18.78 -0.28 -0.85
C ALA A 106 -18.49 0.98 -0.03
N GLU A 107 -18.58 0.87 1.30
CA GLU A 107 -18.00 1.88 2.20
C GLU A 107 -16.47 1.75 2.17
N TRP A 108 -15.77 2.82 1.84
CA TRP A 108 -14.32 2.91 1.82
C TRP A 108 -13.79 3.64 3.05
N LYS A 109 -12.60 3.24 3.48
CA LYS A 109 -11.78 3.97 4.44
C LYS A 109 -10.33 4.05 3.97
N GLY A 110 -9.73 5.20 4.19
CA GLY A 110 -8.33 5.51 3.93
C GLY A 110 -7.70 6.24 5.11
N LYS A 111 -6.38 6.17 5.19
CA LYS A 111 -5.54 7.00 6.07
C LYS A 111 -4.56 7.75 5.16
N ILE A 112 -4.57 9.08 5.24
CA ILE A 112 -3.78 9.99 4.42
C ILE A 112 -2.64 10.53 5.29
N ASP A 113 -1.39 10.38 4.84
CA ASP A 113 -0.24 10.76 5.67
C ASP A 113 -0.19 12.27 5.95
N CYS A 114 -0.50 13.10 4.94
CA CYS A 114 -0.56 14.56 5.08
C CYS A 114 -1.64 15.17 4.18
N LEU A 115 -2.61 15.88 4.76
CA LEU A 115 -3.72 16.51 4.06
C LEU A 115 -3.68 18.04 4.21
N ASN A 116 -3.56 18.76 3.08
CA ASN A 116 -3.75 20.20 3.04
C ASN A 116 -5.11 20.52 2.44
N VAL A 117 -6.11 20.70 3.30
CA VAL A 117 -7.47 21.00 2.86
C VAL A 117 -7.55 22.38 2.23
N GLU A 118 -6.80 23.38 2.68
CA GLU A 118 -6.89 24.75 2.14
C GLU A 118 -6.44 24.80 0.68
N GLU A 119 -5.23 24.33 0.42
CA GLU A 119 -4.63 24.30 -0.93
C GLU A 119 -5.18 23.18 -1.82
N GLY A 120 -5.94 22.23 -1.26
CA GLY A 120 -6.60 21.17 -2.04
C GLY A 120 -5.62 20.12 -2.55
N TYR A 121 -4.69 19.68 -1.71
CA TYR A 121 -3.82 18.55 -2.03
C TYR A 121 -3.60 17.63 -0.84
N PHE A 122 -3.11 16.43 -1.13
CA PHE A 122 -2.60 15.53 -0.11
C PHE A 122 -1.33 14.84 -0.58
N VAL A 123 -0.52 14.42 0.39
CA VAL A 123 0.76 13.76 0.17
C VAL A 123 0.73 12.42 0.85
N ASP A 124 1.18 11.40 0.13
CA ASP A 124 1.41 10.05 0.66
C ASP A 124 2.90 9.73 0.57
N LEU A 125 3.50 9.36 1.70
CA LEU A 125 4.91 9.08 1.84
C LEU A 125 5.18 7.61 1.53
N LYS A 126 6.11 7.32 0.62
CA LYS A 126 6.43 5.95 0.19
C LYS A 126 7.90 5.64 0.38
N THR A 127 8.19 4.57 1.12
CA THR A 127 9.54 3.96 1.08
C THR A 127 9.60 2.91 -0.03
N THR A 128 10.67 2.90 -0.81
CA THR A 128 10.88 1.91 -1.87
C THR A 128 12.33 1.42 -1.90
N LYS A 129 12.60 0.31 -2.58
CA LYS A 129 13.97 -0.20 -2.71
C LYS A 129 14.86 0.76 -3.52
N ASP A 130 14.34 1.18 -4.66
CA ASP A 130 14.99 2.03 -5.66
C ASP A 130 13.86 2.71 -6.44
N ILE A 131 13.90 4.04 -6.55
CA ILE A 131 12.85 4.85 -7.20
C ILE A 131 12.84 4.64 -8.72
N ARG A 132 14.01 4.38 -9.31
CA ARG A 132 14.22 4.26 -10.77
C ARG A 132 14.18 2.82 -11.26
N GLN A 133 14.10 1.83 -10.36
CA GLN A 133 13.98 0.43 -10.74
C GLN A 133 12.67 0.16 -11.49
N GLY A 134 12.75 -0.08 -12.79
CA GLY A 134 11.61 -0.54 -13.58
C GLY A 134 11.24 -1.99 -13.24
N ILE A 135 9.97 -2.25 -12.95
CA ILE A 135 9.42 -3.56 -12.56
C ILE A 135 8.61 -4.12 -13.74
N TRP A 136 8.79 -5.40 -14.09
CA TRP A 136 7.98 -6.03 -15.13
C TRP A 136 6.56 -6.27 -14.59
N SER A 137 5.56 -5.69 -15.26
CA SER A 137 4.16 -5.87 -14.91
C SER A 137 3.46 -6.79 -15.90
N GLU A 138 2.88 -7.88 -15.39
CA GLU A 138 2.01 -8.75 -16.20
C GLU A 138 0.74 -8.02 -16.66
N LYS A 139 0.20 -7.12 -15.84
CA LYS A 139 -0.99 -6.31 -16.16
C LYS A 139 -0.75 -5.43 -17.40
N TYR A 140 0.37 -4.72 -17.44
CA TYR A 140 0.69 -3.79 -18.52
C TYR A 140 1.56 -4.40 -19.63
N ARG A 141 2.08 -5.61 -19.42
CA ARG A 141 3.02 -6.31 -20.32
C ARG A 141 4.22 -5.45 -20.72
N THR A 142 4.70 -4.65 -19.78
CA THR A 142 5.84 -3.75 -19.95
C THR A 142 6.51 -3.47 -18.60
N ARG A 143 7.66 -2.79 -18.62
CA ARG A 143 8.29 -2.28 -17.41
C ARG A 143 7.57 -1.02 -16.93
N VAL A 144 7.21 -0.99 -15.66
CA VAL A 144 6.48 0.10 -15.01
C VAL A 144 7.21 0.58 -13.76
N SER A 145 6.78 1.72 -13.23
CA SER A 145 7.28 2.26 -11.97
C SER A 145 6.76 1.48 -10.75
N PHE A 146 7.40 1.65 -9.60
CA PHE A 146 6.88 1.11 -8.33
C PHE A 146 5.50 1.69 -7.96
N VAL A 147 5.19 2.91 -8.44
CA VAL A 147 3.88 3.55 -8.24
C VAL A 147 2.76 2.77 -8.93
N GLU A 148 3.02 2.31 -10.15
CA GLU A 148 2.10 1.48 -10.92
C GLU A 148 2.04 0.05 -10.38
N ASP A 149 3.21 -0.58 -10.17
CA ASP A 149 3.28 -1.99 -9.74
C ASP A 149 2.65 -2.23 -8.36
N TYR A 150 2.86 -1.31 -7.41
CA TYR A 150 2.31 -1.45 -6.06
C TYR A 150 0.87 -0.96 -5.94
N GLY A 151 0.26 -0.51 -7.06
CA GLY A 151 -1.11 -0.04 -7.13
C GLY A 151 -1.35 1.21 -6.29
N TYR A 152 -0.41 2.16 -6.31
CA TYR A 152 -0.58 3.45 -5.63
C TYR A 152 -1.47 4.39 -6.44
N LEU A 153 -1.56 4.22 -7.77
CA LEU A 153 -2.54 4.93 -8.59
C LEU A 153 -3.98 4.68 -8.13
N ILE A 154 -4.35 3.42 -7.81
CA ILE A 154 -5.64 3.07 -7.20
C ILE A 154 -5.81 3.81 -5.85
N GLN A 155 -4.77 3.80 -5.02
CA GLN A 155 -4.82 4.42 -3.69
C GLN A 155 -5.13 5.92 -3.80
N MET A 156 -4.35 6.63 -4.60
CA MET A 156 -4.47 8.07 -4.79
C MET A 156 -5.81 8.42 -5.45
N GLY A 157 -6.25 7.64 -6.45
CA GLY A 157 -7.54 7.85 -7.11
C GLY A 157 -8.75 7.66 -6.18
N ILE A 158 -8.72 6.67 -5.28
CA ILE A 158 -9.79 6.47 -4.28
C ILE A 158 -9.75 7.59 -3.24
N TYR A 159 -8.59 7.91 -2.68
CA TYR A 159 -8.48 8.96 -1.66
C TYR A 159 -8.93 10.32 -2.19
N ARG A 160 -8.52 10.66 -3.42
CA ARG A 160 -8.96 11.86 -4.13
C ARG A 160 -10.49 11.93 -4.23
N GLN A 161 -11.16 10.88 -4.73
CA GLN A 161 -12.63 10.89 -4.82
C GLN A 161 -13.31 11.06 -3.45
N LEU A 162 -12.79 10.39 -2.41
CA LEU A 162 -13.35 10.52 -1.06
C LEU A 162 -13.21 11.95 -0.51
N LEU A 163 -12.05 12.59 -0.73
CA LEU A 163 -11.83 13.99 -0.35
C LEU A 163 -12.70 14.95 -1.15
N GLU A 164 -12.80 14.77 -2.46
CA GLU A 164 -13.63 15.59 -3.34
C GLU A 164 -15.10 15.52 -2.94
N MET A 165 -15.62 14.34 -2.58
CA MET A 165 -16.97 14.17 -2.03
C MET A 165 -17.14 14.88 -0.69
N ARG A 166 -16.17 14.74 0.22
CA ARG A 166 -16.22 15.30 1.59
C ARG A 166 -16.17 16.83 1.59
N TYR A 167 -15.29 17.41 0.79
CA TYR A 167 -15.01 18.86 0.80
C TYR A 167 -15.61 19.61 -0.39
N ARG A 168 -16.24 18.91 -1.34
CA ARG A 168 -16.90 19.48 -2.53
C ARG A 168 -15.98 20.38 -3.37
N LYS A 169 -14.72 19.99 -3.48
CA LYS A 169 -13.69 20.71 -4.26
C LYS A 169 -12.64 19.73 -4.79
N PRO A 170 -11.91 20.06 -5.88
CA PRO A 170 -10.87 19.18 -6.43
C PRO A 170 -9.73 18.97 -5.44
N PHE A 171 -9.10 17.80 -5.51
CA PHE A 171 -7.87 17.48 -4.79
C PHE A 171 -6.78 16.94 -5.71
N GLU A 172 -5.55 17.41 -5.52
CA GLU A 172 -4.36 16.83 -6.16
C GLU A 172 -3.66 15.84 -5.22
N ALA A 173 -3.19 14.72 -5.77
CA ALA A 173 -2.47 13.71 -5.01
C ALA A 173 -0.99 13.72 -5.38
N PHE A 174 -0.14 13.84 -4.38
CA PHE A 174 1.30 13.73 -4.52
C PHE A 174 1.82 12.50 -3.79
N ILE A 175 2.83 11.87 -4.37
CA ILE A 175 3.64 10.87 -3.67
C ILE A 175 5.00 11.48 -3.41
N VAL A 176 5.46 11.47 -2.17
CA VAL A 176 6.88 11.66 -1.88
C VAL A 176 7.48 10.28 -1.68
N ALA A 177 8.47 9.94 -2.49
CA ALA A 177 9.18 8.68 -2.38
C ALA A 177 10.57 8.89 -1.80
N VAL A 178 10.99 7.96 -0.95
CA VAL A 178 12.38 7.86 -0.46
C VAL A 178 12.88 6.42 -0.60
N SER A 179 14.10 6.25 -1.10
CA SER A 179 14.65 4.94 -1.44
C SER A 179 15.51 4.36 -0.32
N LYS A 180 15.63 3.03 -0.31
CA LYS A 180 16.50 2.24 0.56
C LYS A 180 17.92 2.10 -0.02
N GLN A 181 18.34 3.03 -0.88
CA GLN A 181 19.72 3.09 -1.34
C GLN A 181 20.59 3.79 -0.29
N ASP A 182 21.90 3.68 -0.44
CA ASP A 182 22.88 4.37 0.40
C ASP A 182 23.82 5.18 -0.51
N PRO A 183 23.72 6.53 -0.54
CA PRO A 183 22.73 7.35 0.16
C PRO A 183 21.29 7.16 -0.39
N PRO A 184 20.22 7.51 0.38
CA PRO A 184 18.84 7.48 -0.09
C PRO A 184 18.60 8.42 -1.29
N ASP A 185 17.87 7.93 -2.30
CA ASP A 185 17.28 8.77 -3.35
C ASP A 185 15.89 9.25 -2.88
N LYS A 186 15.41 10.39 -3.40
CA LYS A 186 14.10 10.95 -3.06
C LYS A 186 13.48 11.67 -4.25
N GLU A 187 12.15 11.58 -4.37
CA GLU A 187 11.43 12.18 -5.50
C GLU A 187 10.03 12.61 -5.08
N ALA A 188 9.60 13.80 -5.54
CA ALA A 188 8.22 14.25 -5.43
C ALA A 188 7.50 13.98 -6.75
N ILE A 189 6.48 13.13 -6.68
CA ILE A 189 5.81 12.55 -7.86
C ILE A 189 4.40 13.11 -7.94
N ARG A 190 4.14 13.88 -9.01
CA ARG A 190 2.79 14.22 -9.45
C ARG A 190 2.24 13.11 -10.33
N ILE A 191 0.94 12.85 -10.21
CA ILE A 191 0.24 11.85 -11.02
C ILE A 191 -0.77 12.57 -11.91
N ASP A 192 -0.62 12.42 -13.23
CA ASP A 192 -1.58 12.98 -14.19
C ASP A 192 -2.94 12.29 -14.05
N SER A 193 -4.02 13.05 -14.24
CA SER A 193 -5.39 12.59 -14.00
C SER A 193 -5.77 11.32 -14.76
N TRP A 194 -5.35 11.20 -16.02
CA TRP A 194 -5.63 10.04 -16.89
C TRP A 194 -5.08 8.72 -16.33
N ARG A 195 -4.03 8.77 -15.48
CA ARG A 195 -3.45 7.57 -14.85
C ARG A 195 -4.36 6.97 -13.78
N TYR A 196 -5.25 7.76 -13.19
CA TYR A 196 -6.25 7.22 -12.26
C TYR A 196 -7.40 6.54 -12.98
N GLU A 197 -7.78 7.02 -14.16
CA GLU A 197 -9.02 6.63 -14.83
C GLU A 197 -9.05 5.13 -15.16
N SER A 198 -7.97 4.59 -15.74
CA SER A 198 -7.87 3.15 -16.03
C SER A 198 -7.97 2.30 -14.78
N GLU A 199 -7.28 2.72 -13.72
CA GLU A 199 -7.24 2.01 -12.44
C GLU A 199 -8.59 2.03 -11.73
N LEU A 200 -9.28 3.16 -11.76
CA LEU A 200 -10.58 3.33 -11.11
C LEU A 200 -11.70 2.61 -11.87
N LEU A 201 -11.58 2.46 -13.19
CA LEU A 201 -12.48 1.61 -13.97
C LEU A 201 -12.38 0.14 -13.57
N GLU A 202 -11.17 -0.36 -13.34
CA GLU A 202 -10.95 -1.72 -12.82
C GLU A 202 -11.54 -1.88 -11.42
N VAL A 203 -11.31 -0.91 -10.52
CA VAL A 203 -11.92 -0.94 -9.18
C VAL A 203 -13.44 -0.97 -9.27
N LYS A 204 -14.05 -0.15 -10.12
CA LYS A 204 -15.50 -0.12 -10.32
C LYS A 204 -16.04 -1.46 -10.82
N HIS A 205 -15.30 -2.15 -11.67
CA HIS A 205 -15.67 -3.46 -12.20
C HIS A 205 -15.52 -4.58 -11.15
N ASP A 206 -14.43 -4.57 -10.39
CA ASP A 206 -14.05 -5.67 -9.49
C ASP A 206 -14.80 -5.62 -8.15
N VAL A 207 -15.11 -4.43 -7.63
CA VAL A 207 -15.74 -4.27 -6.31
C VAL A 207 -17.04 -5.07 -6.19
N PRO A 208 -18.00 -5.04 -7.13
CA PRO A 208 -19.22 -5.83 -7.03
C PRO A 208 -18.96 -7.33 -6.86
N GLU A 209 -18.02 -7.90 -7.61
CA GLU A 209 -17.66 -9.31 -7.47
C GLU A 209 -16.99 -9.62 -6.13
N ILE A 210 -16.08 -8.73 -5.69
CA ILE A 210 -15.45 -8.84 -4.38
C ILE A 210 -16.49 -8.84 -3.26
N LEU A 211 -17.51 -7.99 -3.35
CA LEU A 211 -18.58 -7.95 -2.34
C LEU A 211 -19.39 -9.24 -2.32
N ARG A 212 -19.75 -9.82 -3.48
CA ARG A 212 -20.42 -11.13 -3.53
C ARG A 212 -19.59 -12.22 -2.85
N MET A 213 -18.28 -12.25 -3.10
CA MET A 213 -17.38 -13.20 -2.42
C MET A 213 -17.27 -12.94 -0.92
N LYS A 214 -17.18 -11.66 -0.53
CA LYS A 214 -17.07 -11.25 0.87
C LYS A 214 -18.31 -11.58 1.70
N TYR A 215 -19.50 -11.45 1.11
CA TYR A 215 -20.78 -11.72 1.77
C TYR A 215 -21.28 -13.16 1.59
N GLY A 216 -20.51 -14.02 0.91
CA GLY A 216 -20.82 -15.45 0.78
C GLY A 216 -21.82 -15.80 -0.33
N GLU A 217 -22.15 -14.86 -1.21
CA GLU A 217 -22.99 -15.07 -2.38
C GLU A 217 -22.23 -15.79 -3.51
N GLN A 218 -20.90 -15.74 -3.50
CA GLN A 218 -20.01 -16.38 -4.46
C GLN A 218 -18.83 -17.03 -3.75
N ALA A 219 -18.40 -18.22 -4.20
CA ALA A 219 -17.20 -18.86 -3.66
C ALA A 219 -15.94 -18.05 -4.03
N PRO A 220 -14.99 -17.86 -3.10
CA PRO A 220 -13.80 -17.06 -3.37
C PRO A 220 -12.82 -17.81 -4.29
N ARG A 221 -12.35 -17.15 -5.35
CA ARG A 221 -11.29 -17.69 -6.22
C ARG A 221 -9.99 -17.92 -5.44
N ARG A 222 -9.22 -18.91 -5.89
CA ARG A 222 -7.96 -19.34 -5.29
C ARG A 222 -6.84 -19.18 -6.32
N CYS A 223 -5.81 -18.39 -6.03
CA CYS A 223 -4.68 -18.25 -6.95
C CYS A 223 -3.81 -19.53 -7.06
N GLY A 224 -4.02 -20.53 -6.19
CA GLY A 224 -3.32 -21.81 -6.26
C GLY A 224 -1.87 -21.81 -5.75
N HIS A 225 -1.20 -20.66 -5.73
CA HIS A 225 0.25 -20.58 -5.45
C HIS A 225 0.63 -19.78 -4.20
N CYS A 226 -0.26 -18.96 -3.61
CA CYS A 226 0.06 -18.23 -2.36
C CYS A 226 0.17 -19.16 -1.14
N GLU A 227 0.74 -18.66 -0.03
CA GLU A 227 0.93 -19.43 1.21
C GLU A 227 -0.36 -20.12 1.68
N TYR A 228 -1.49 -19.39 1.74
CA TYR A 228 -2.79 -19.95 2.11
C TYR A 228 -3.24 -21.06 1.15
N CYS A 229 -3.13 -20.82 -0.16
CA CYS A 229 -3.54 -21.80 -1.17
C CYS A 229 -2.69 -23.07 -1.09
N ARG A 230 -1.37 -22.95 -0.93
CA ARG A 230 -0.46 -24.11 -0.77
C ARG A 230 -0.77 -24.88 0.52
N LYS A 231 -0.98 -24.17 1.63
CA LYS A 231 -1.29 -24.77 2.94
C LYS A 231 -2.59 -25.57 2.92
N THR A 232 -3.58 -25.12 2.16
CA THR A 232 -4.93 -25.71 2.12
C THR A 232 -5.20 -26.47 0.81
N LYS A 233 -4.17 -26.73 -0.01
CA LYS A 233 -4.29 -27.51 -1.25
C LYS A 233 -4.50 -28.98 -0.90
N GLN A 234 -5.45 -29.63 -1.57
CA GLN A 234 -5.60 -31.07 -1.58
C GLN A 234 -5.42 -31.57 -3.02
N LEU A 235 -4.72 -32.69 -3.19
CA LEU A 235 -4.55 -33.29 -4.51
C LEU A 235 -5.83 -34.06 -4.87
N SER A 236 -6.37 -33.78 -6.06
CA SER A 236 -7.58 -34.44 -6.56
C SER A 236 -7.39 -35.09 -7.93
N ASP A 237 -6.39 -34.67 -8.70
CA ASP A 237 -6.08 -35.19 -10.04
C ASP A 237 -4.62 -34.87 -10.44
N PHE A 238 -4.18 -35.42 -11.56
CA PHE A 238 -2.93 -35.09 -12.23
C PHE A 238 -3.05 -33.78 -13.03
N VAL A 239 -1.93 -33.08 -13.20
CA VAL A 239 -1.81 -31.92 -14.12
C VAL A 239 -0.74 -32.21 -15.16
N GLU A 240 -0.88 -31.67 -16.37
CA GLU A 240 0.13 -31.77 -17.43
C GLU A 240 1.28 -30.79 -17.12
N VAL A 241 2.51 -31.06 -17.58
CA VAL A 241 3.67 -30.24 -17.20
C VAL A 241 3.54 -28.78 -17.68
N GLY A 242 2.84 -28.53 -18.79
CA GLY A 242 2.55 -27.19 -19.31
C GLY A 242 1.57 -26.38 -18.44
N ASP A 243 0.65 -27.04 -17.73
CA ASP A 243 -0.31 -26.37 -16.85
C ASP A 243 0.36 -25.69 -15.65
N LEU A 244 1.60 -26.07 -15.32
CA LEU A 244 2.37 -25.47 -14.22
C LEU A 244 2.71 -23.99 -14.46
N LEU A 245 2.65 -23.53 -15.71
CA LEU A 245 2.96 -22.15 -16.09
C LEU A 245 1.71 -21.28 -16.24
N ASP A 246 0.51 -21.87 -16.29
CA ASP A 246 -0.73 -21.10 -16.46
C ASP A 246 -1.21 -20.60 -15.09
N SER A 247 -0.91 -19.34 -14.78
CA SER A 247 -1.32 -18.68 -13.53
C SER A 247 -2.79 -18.25 -13.51
N ARG A 248 -3.58 -18.65 -14.51
CA ARG A 248 -5.01 -18.34 -14.66
C ARG A 248 -5.86 -19.33 -13.87
N GLY A 249 -5.94 -19.12 -12.55
CA GLY A 249 -6.91 -19.76 -11.64
C GLY A 249 -7.69 -18.74 -10.83
#